data_AF-A0A3S9IEA2-F1
#
_entry.id   AF-A0A3S9IEA2-F1
#
_cell.length_a   1.000
_cell.length_b   1.000
_cell.length_c   1.000
_cell.angle_alpha   90.00
_cell.angle_beta   90.00
_cell.angle_gamma   90.00
#
_symmetry.space_group_name_H-M   'P 1'
#
loop_
_entity.id
_entity.type
_entity.pdbx_description
1 polymer ?
#
loop_
_entity_poly.entity_id
_entity_poly.type
_entity_poly.pdbx_seq_one_letter_code
_entity_poly.pdbx_strand_id
1 'polypeptide(L)'
;MRILTATKFAAATAGAVLLATGTAHALNDDKPTAATTSAAGAATHTAAATIAADAATHTDDVQIDAGAPVITRDSILIHAPLHTVWKIQTDVENWPTWQPDVDVVVKDTPGRLRPGSVFRWTTEGLNITSTVKQVDYGKRLAWGGPAQGITAIHVWTFTPTTDGVLVHTEESWTGDPVTAHQATLQTALDNSLHNWVNNLKHQAESQVGK
;
A
#
# COMPACT_ATOMS: atom_id res chain seq x y z
N MET A 1 -20.99 29.84 -23.09
CA MET A 1 -20.58 29.21 -21.81
C MET A 1 -21.50 28.02 -21.58
N ARG A 2 -21.06 26.80 -21.92
CA ARG A 2 -21.85 25.57 -21.79
C ARG A 2 -21.23 24.72 -20.70
N ILE A 3 -21.96 24.54 -19.61
CA ILE A 3 -21.61 23.67 -18.49
C ILE A 3 -22.07 22.27 -18.89
N LEU A 4 -21.13 21.34 -19.08
CA LEU A 4 -21.43 19.92 -19.31
C LEU A 4 -21.34 19.21 -17.97
N THR A 5 -22.50 18.93 -17.39
CA THR A 5 -22.65 18.06 -16.21
C THR A 5 -22.42 16.62 -16.64
N ALA A 6 -21.37 15.98 -16.14
CA ALA A 6 -21.11 14.56 -16.37
C ALA A 6 -21.92 13.73 -15.34
N THR A 7 -23.11 13.29 -15.74
CA THR A 7 -23.88 12.29 -15.00
C THR A 7 -23.24 10.91 -15.23
N LYS A 8 -22.65 10.31 -14.20
CA LYS A 8 -22.18 8.91 -14.25
C LYS A 8 -23.26 7.99 -13.67
N PHE A 9 -23.66 7.01 -14.49
CA PHE A 9 -24.67 6.00 -14.18
C PHE A 9 -24.12 4.96 -13.19
N ALA A 10 -24.90 4.65 -12.15
CA ALA A 10 -24.69 3.47 -11.30
C ALA A 10 -25.51 2.31 -11.88
N ALA A 11 -24.84 1.23 -12.27
CA ALA A 11 -25.49 -0.03 -12.62
C ALA A 11 -25.37 -1.00 -11.44
N ALA A 12 -26.51 -1.40 -10.88
CA ALA A 12 -26.64 -2.46 -9.90
C ALA A 12 -26.97 -3.77 -10.63
N THR A 13 -26.28 -4.86 -10.28
CA THR A 13 -26.74 -6.21 -10.64
C THR A 13 -26.44 -7.18 -9.51
N ALA A 14 -27.51 -7.84 -9.05
CA ALA A 14 -27.50 -9.01 -8.18
C ALA A 14 -27.37 -10.29 -9.03
N GLY A 15 -26.72 -11.33 -8.49
CA GLY A 15 -26.62 -12.64 -9.14
C GLY A 15 -26.11 -13.69 -8.15
N ALA A 16 -26.78 -14.83 -8.11
CA ALA A 16 -26.83 -15.80 -7.02
C ALA A 16 -25.66 -16.81 -6.93
N VAL A 17 -25.54 -17.37 -5.72
CA VAL A 17 -24.74 -18.51 -5.27
C VAL A 17 -25.14 -19.81 -6.00
N LEU A 18 -24.15 -20.66 -6.33
CA LEU A 18 -24.33 -22.12 -6.39
C LEU A 18 -23.04 -22.85 -5.96
N LEU A 19 -23.19 -23.81 -5.05
CA LEU A 19 -22.16 -24.69 -4.49
C LEU A 19 -21.78 -25.83 -5.45
N ALA A 20 -20.53 -26.26 -5.44
CA ALA A 20 -20.15 -27.64 -5.76
C ALA A 20 -18.87 -28.04 -5.00
N THR A 21 -19.03 -29.03 -4.13
CA THR A 21 -17.99 -29.76 -3.41
C THR A 21 -17.25 -30.73 -4.33
N GLY A 22 -15.94 -30.88 -4.16
CA GLY A 22 -15.15 -31.94 -4.79
C GLY A 22 -13.87 -32.22 -4.00
N THR A 23 -13.92 -33.22 -3.12
CA THR A 23 -12.76 -33.82 -2.45
C THR A 23 -12.05 -34.80 -3.38
N ALA A 24 -10.72 -34.78 -3.42
CA ALA A 24 -9.92 -35.92 -3.86
C ALA A 24 -8.59 -36.00 -3.10
N HIS A 25 -8.43 -37.09 -2.36
CA HIS A 25 -7.19 -37.58 -1.74
C HIS A 25 -6.43 -38.50 -2.71
N ALA A 26 -5.11 -38.39 -2.76
CA ALA A 26 -4.11 -39.47 -2.93
C ALA A 26 -2.73 -38.80 -2.77
N LEU A 27 -1.98 -38.97 -1.67
CA LEU A 27 -1.11 -40.09 -1.29
C LEU A 27 -0.15 -40.53 -2.41
N ASN A 28 1.13 -40.20 -2.24
CA ASN A 28 2.25 -41.12 -2.40
C ASN A 28 3.50 -40.56 -1.71
N ASP A 29 3.98 -41.30 -0.71
CA ASP A 29 5.32 -41.19 -0.13
C ASP A 29 6.30 -42.00 -0.99
N ASP A 30 7.51 -41.49 -1.20
CA ASP A 30 8.74 -42.29 -1.29
C ASP A 30 10.00 -41.39 -1.16
N LYS A 31 10.96 -41.86 -0.37
CA LYS A 31 12.30 -41.29 -0.06
C LYS A 31 13.26 -42.49 0.07
N PRO A 32 14.61 -42.37 0.20
CA PRO A 32 15.64 -41.42 -0.27
C PRO A 32 16.71 -42.09 -1.18
N THR A 33 17.70 -41.33 -1.66
CA THR A 33 19.14 -41.70 -1.52
C THR A 33 20.08 -40.53 -1.89
N ALA A 34 21.26 -40.53 -1.27
CA ALA A 34 22.25 -39.45 -1.23
C ALA A 34 23.34 -39.57 -2.32
N ALA A 35 24.00 -38.44 -2.65
CA ALA A 35 25.43 -38.40 -2.98
C ALA A 35 25.99 -36.97 -2.88
N THR A 36 27.07 -36.83 -2.12
CA THR A 36 27.98 -35.69 -2.03
C THR A 36 29.08 -35.83 -3.08
N THR A 37 29.57 -34.73 -3.69
CA THR A 37 31.01 -34.44 -3.94
C THR A 37 31.20 -32.96 -4.32
N SER A 38 32.26 -32.38 -3.77
CA SER A 38 32.75 -31.00 -3.85
C SER A 38 33.70 -30.78 -5.04
N ALA A 39 33.77 -29.54 -5.56
CA ALA A 39 35.03 -28.91 -5.97
C ALA A 39 34.92 -27.38 -5.97
N ALA A 40 35.98 -26.74 -5.48
CA ALA A 40 36.12 -25.31 -5.23
C ALA A 40 36.47 -24.49 -6.49
N GLY A 41 36.05 -23.22 -6.47
CA GLY A 41 36.56 -22.15 -7.32
C GLY A 41 36.44 -20.81 -6.56
N ALA A 42 37.57 -20.22 -6.19
CA ALA A 42 37.68 -18.96 -5.47
C ALA A 42 37.55 -17.75 -6.42
N ALA A 43 36.86 -16.69 -5.97
CA ALA A 43 37.32 -15.29 -6.02
C ALA A 43 36.20 -14.33 -5.58
N THR A 44 36.47 -13.66 -4.46
CA THR A 44 36.24 -12.23 -4.17
C THR A 44 35.12 -11.49 -4.90
N HIS A 45 34.14 -10.97 -4.16
CA HIS A 45 33.66 -9.58 -4.25
C HIS A 45 32.81 -9.25 -3.00
N THR A 46 33.51 -8.76 -1.98
CA THR A 46 32.93 -8.00 -0.85
C THR A 46 32.30 -6.72 -1.38
N ALA A 47 31.02 -6.47 -1.05
CA ALA A 47 30.38 -5.17 -0.83
C ALA A 47 28.85 -5.13 -1.11
N ALA A 48 28.20 -6.21 -1.56
CA ALA A 48 26.75 -6.20 -1.83
C ALA A 48 25.88 -6.80 -0.70
N ALA A 49 26.48 -7.50 0.27
CA ALA A 49 25.74 -8.30 1.26
C ALA A 49 25.33 -7.54 2.53
N THR A 50 25.63 -6.24 2.65
CA THR A 50 25.35 -5.45 3.87
C THR A 50 24.13 -4.53 3.74
N ILE A 51 23.52 -4.42 2.55
CA ILE A 51 22.26 -3.66 2.37
C ILE A 51 20.98 -4.49 2.50
N ALA A 52 21.09 -5.81 2.65
CA ALA A 52 19.94 -6.71 2.73
C ALA A 52 19.53 -7.10 4.16
N ALA A 53 20.24 -6.63 5.19
CA ALA A 53 20.10 -7.13 6.57
C ALA A 53 19.47 -6.14 7.57
N ASP A 54 19.08 -4.93 7.17
CA ASP A 54 18.39 -3.96 8.05
C ASP A 54 16.87 -3.90 7.82
N ALA A 55 16.34 -4.68 6.88
CA ALA A 55 14.92 -4.99 6.82
C ALA A 55 14.60 -6.13 7.82
N ALA A 56 14.94 -5.93 9.09
CA ALA A 56 14.45 -6.81 10.13
C ALA A 56 12.92 -6.65 10.18
N THR A 57 12.20 -7.59 9.57
CA THR A 57 10.76 -7.69 9.66
C THR A 57 10.42 -7.86 11.14
N HIS A 58 9.97 -6.80 11.80
CA HIS A 58 9.38 -6.93 13.11
C HIS A 58 8.11 -7.77 12.92
N THR A 59 8.06 -8.92 13.58
CA THR A 59 7.00 -9.93 13.41
C THR A 59 5.63 -9.42 13.85
N ASP A 60 5.59 -8.26 14.51
CA ASP A 60 4.38 -7.59 15.01
C ASP A 60 3.87 -6.46 14.09
N ASP A 61 4.61 -6.11 13.03
CA ASP A 61 4.21 -5.03 12.13
C ASP A 61 3.01 -5.45 11.26
N VAL A 62 2.07 -4.51 11.06
CA VAL A 62 0.96 -4.69 10.13
C VAL A 62 1.51 -4.86 8.72
N GLN A 63 1.21 -5.98 8.07
CA GLN A 63 1.58 -6.27 6.69
C GLN A 63 0.36 -6.18 5.77
N ILE A 64 0.62 -5.94 4.49
CA ILE A 64 -0.37 -6.19 3.44
C ILE A 64 -0.71 -7.68 3.37
N ASP A 65 -1.86 -8.01 2.78
CA ASP A 65 -2.20 -9.41 2.48
C ASP A 65 -1.42 -9.85 1.23
N ALA A 66 -0.38 -10.65 1.43
CA ALA A 66 0.47 -11.16 0.35
C ALA A 66 -0.27 -12.13 -0.60
N GLY A 67 -1.43 -12.66 -0.20
CA GLY A 67 -2.31 -13.50 -1.02
C GLY A 67 -3.40 -12.72 -1.77
N ALA A 68 -3.45 -11.40 -1.63
CA ALA A 68 -4.47 -10.57 -2.26
C ALA A 68 -4.37 -10.62 -3.80
N PRO A 69 -5.51 -10.64 -4.53
CA PRO A 69 -5.50 -10.65 -5.99
C PRO A 69 -4.86 -9.41 -6.63
N VAL A 70 -4.93 -8.27 -5.95
CA VAL A 70 -4.34 -7.00 -6.40
C VAL A 70 -3.38 -6.50 -5.34
N ILE A 71 -2.12 -6.30 -5.72
CA ILE A 71 -1.07 -5.80 -4.84
C ILE A 71 -0.18 -4.85 -5.65
N THR A 72 0.08 -3.68 -5.09
CA THR A 72 1.02 -2.71 -5.65
C THR A 72 2.05 -2.33 -4.59
N ARG A 73 3.27 -2.09 -5.04
CA ARG A 73 4.37 -1.57 -4.22
C ARG A 73 5.07 -0.48 -4.99
N ASP A 74 5.34 0.66 -4.36
CA ASP A 74 6.12 1.73 -4.96
C ASP A 74 7.12 2.30 -3.95
N SER A 75 8.22 2.87 -4.44
CA SER A 75 9.23 3.52 -3.62
C SER A 75 9.77 4.75 -4.31
N ILE A 76 9.99 5.82 -3.54
CA ILE A 76 10.61 7.03 -4.05
C ILE A 76 11.52 7.67 -3.00
N LEU A 77 12.67 8.18 -3.46
CA LEU A 77 13.53 9.04 -2.64
C LEU A 77 12.98 10.47 -2.69
N ILE A 78 12.68 11.03 -1.51
CA ILE A 78 12.23 12.41 -1.35
C ILE A 78 13.34 13.20 -0.67
N HIS A 79 13.85 14.25 -1.34
CA HIS A 79 14.91 15.11 -0.83
C HIS A 79 14.35 16.18 0.12
N ALA A 80 13.71 15.73 1.20
CA ALA A 80 13.17 16.57 2.25
C ALA A 80 13.41 15.93 3.62
N PRO A 81 13.45 16.71 4.72
CA PRO A 81 13.59 16.16 6.06
C PRO A 81 12.43 15.22 6.43
N LEU A 82 12.73 14.17 7.21
CA LEU A 82 11.74 13.19 7.69
C LEU A 82 10.52 13.83 8.34
N HIS A 83 10.72 14.83 9.18
CA HIS A 83 9.61 15.48 9.88
C HIS A 83 8.65 16.18 8.91
N THR A 84 9.13 16.68 7.77
CA THR A 84 8.32 17.32 6.72
C THR A 84 7.49 16.28 5.99
N VAL A 85 8.14 15.22 5.48
CA VAL A 85 7.48 14.12 4.75
C VAL A 85 6.42 13.46 5.63
N TRP A 86 6.78 13.13 6.87
CA TRP A 86 5.87 12.52 7.84
C TRP A 86 4.67 13.42 8.14
N LYS A 87 4.91 14.72 8.35
CA LYS A 87 3.83 15.68 8.64
C LYS A 87 2.85 15.75 7.47
N ILE A 88 3.33 15.89 6.23
CA ILE A 88 2.47 15.98 5.05
C ILE A 88 1.63 14.71 4.90
N GLN A 89 2.25 13.53 5.01
CA GLN A 89 1.53 12.27 4.83
C GLN A 89 0.53 11.99 5.96
N THR A 90 0.83 12.35 7.21
CA THR A 90 -0.06 12.08 8.37
C THR A 90 -1.14 13.14 8.59
N ASP A 91 -1.05 14.29 7.92
CA ASP A 91 -2.03 15.36 7.97
C ASP A 91 -3.16 15.11 6.96
N VAL A 92 -3.93 14.05 7.21
CA VAL A 92 -4.89 13.51 6.25
C VAL A 92 -5.98 14.49 5.84
N GLU A 93 -6.36 15.42 6.72
CA GLU A 93 -7.36 16.46 6.41
C GLU A 93 -6.87 17.45 5.34
N ASN A 94 -5.54 17.58 5.19
CA ASN A 94 -4.92 18.44 4.20
C ASN A 94 -4.52 17.70 2.92
N TRP A 95 -4.78 16.40 2.79
CA TRP A 95 -4.54 15.69 1.53
C TRP A 95 -5.17 16.36 0.30
N PRO A 96 -6.43 16.84 0.32
CA PRO A 96 -7.05 17.49 -0.85
C PRO A 96 -6.30 18.73 -1.37
N THR A 97 -5.41 19.33 -0.56
CA THR A 97 -4.67 20.53 -0.99
C THR A 97 -3.46 20.20 -1.88
N TRP A 98 -3.01 18.94 -1.90
CA TRP A 98 -1.80 18.52 -2.62
C TRP A 98 -1.93 17.17 -3.34
N GLN A 99 -3.00 16.40 -3.07
CA GLN A 99 -3.39 15.21 -3.84
C GLN A 99 -4.57 15.55 -4.75
N PRO A 100 -4.35 15.75 -6.06
CA PRO A 100 -5.42 16.13 -6.99
C PRO A 100 -6.57 15.12 -7.08
N ASP A 101 -6.27 13.85 -6.85
CA ASP A 101 -7.24 12.76 -6.94
C ASP A 101 -7.97 12.48 -5.62
N VAL A 102 -7.71 13.24 -4.56
CA VAL A 102 -8.43 13.16 -3.27
C VAL A 102 -9.40 14.34 -3.15
N ASP A 103 -10.72 14.08 -3.18
CA ASP A 103 -11.70 15.18 -3.19
C ASP A 103 -11.97 15.71 -1.77
N VAL A 104 -12.15 14.82 -0.80
CA VAL A 104 -12.51 15.19 0.57
C VAL A 104 -11.94 14.17 1.55
N VAL A 105 -11.55 14.65 2.73
CA VAL A 105 -11.19 13.84 3.89
C VAL A 105 -11.88 14.39 5.12
N VAL A 106 -12.46 13.51 5.94
CA VAL A 106 -13.06 13.82 7.23
C VAL A 106 -12.51 12.87 8.26
N LYS A 107 -11.85 13.40 9.31
CA LYS A 107 -11.44 12.60 10.46
C LYS A 107 -12.61 12.42 11.42
N ASP A 108 -13.13 11.20 11.48
CA ASP A 108 -14.13 10.84 12.48
C ASP A 108 -13.49 10.74 13.87
N THR A 109 -12.19 10.45 13.95
CA THR A 109 -11.43 10.45 15.19
C THR A 109 -10.56 11.69 15.32
N PRO A 110 -10.75 12.54 16.34
CA PRO A 110 -9.98 13.77 16.51
C PRO A 110 -8.52 13.51 16.94
N GLY A 111 -7.70 14.55 16.79
CA GLY A 111 -6.30 14.57 17.22
C GLY A 111 -5.33 13.95 16.22
N ARG A 112 -4.13 13.61 16.68
CA ARG A 112 -3.11 12.92 15.87
C ARG A 112 -3.55 11.48 15.57
N LEU A 113 -3.12 10.95 14.44
CA LEU A 113 -3.31 9.54 14.11
C LEU A 113 -2.66 8.65 15.17
N ARG A 114 -3.39 7.62 15.56
CA ARG A 114 -2.96 6.55 16.46
C ARG A 114 -3.70 5.27 16.05
N PRO A 115 -3.27 4.08 16.49
CA PRO A 115 -4.04 2.86 16.29
C PRO A 115 -5.51 3.06 16.71
N GLY A 116 -6.44 2.70 15.83
CA GLY A 116 -7.88 2.91 16.00
C GLY A 116 -8.42 4.26 15.53
N SER A 117 -7.58 5.21 15.08
CA SER A 117 -8.06 6.43 14.42
C SER A 117 -8.80 6.09 13.12
N VAL A 118 -9.98 6.68 12.94
CA VAL A 118 -10.83 6.52 11.75
C VAL A 118 -10.92 7.83 10.99
N PHE A 119 -10.84 7.73 9.66
CA PHE A 119 -11.12 8.82 8.73
C PHE A 119 -11.82 8.30 7.49
N ARG A 120 -12.72 9.11 6.94
CA ARG A 120 -13.47 8.83 5.71
C ARG A 120 -13.04 9.78 4.63
N TRP A 121 -12.89 9.27 3.42
CA TRP A 121 -12.36 10.06 2.32
C TRP A 121 -12.83 9.55 0.98
N THR A 122 -12.75 10.40 -0.04
CA THR A 122 -13.03 10.00 -1.42
C THR A 122 -11.83 10.25 -2.31
N THR A 123 -11.56 9.28 -3.18
CA THR A 123 -10.52 9.38 -4.19
C THR A 123 -10.92 8.56 -5.40
N GLU A 124 -10.72 9.09 -6.61
CA GLU A 124 -10.97 8.39 -7.87
C GLU A 124 -12.36 7.70 -7.97
N GLY A 125 -13.38 8.25 -7.29
CA GLY A 125 -14.74 7.69 -7.22
C GLY A 125 -14.99 6.63 -6.14
N LEU A 126 -13.97 6.22 -5.38
CA LEU A 126 -14.08 5.37 -4.21
C LEU A 126 -14.50 6.20 -2.98
N ASN A 127 -15.39 5.65 -2.15
CA ASN A 127 -15.69 6.17 -0.82
C ASN A 127 -15.12 5.20 0.22
N ILE A 128 -14.08 5.65 0.92
CA ILE A 128 -13.21 4.81 1.73
C ILE A 128 -13.37 5.18 3.20
N THR A 129 -13.52 4.17 4.05
CA THR A 129 -13.39 4.32 5.51
C THR A 129 -12.10 3.66 5.96
N SER A 130 -11.08 4.47 6.27
CA SER A 130 -9.78 3.98 6.72
C SER A 130 -9.72 3.95 8.24
N THR A 131 -9.27 2.84 8.80
CA THR A 131 -8.90 2.70 10.20
C THR A 131 -7.40 2.49 10.31
N VAL A 132 -6.72 3.38 11.03
CA VAL A 132 -5.30 3.28 11.34
C VAL A 132 -5.05 2.04 12.20
N LYS A 133 -4.14 1.18 11.76
CA LYS A 133 -3.75 -0.05 12.43
C LYS A 133 -2.41 0.09 13.14
N GLN A 134 -1.49 0.87 12.58
CA GLN A 134 -0.15 1.08 13.14
C GLN A 134 0.31 2.52 12.89
N VAL A 135 0.97 3.11 13.88
CA VAL A 135 1.68 4.39 13.76
C VAL A 135 2.94 4.33 14.59
N ASP A 136 4.09 4.25 13.93
CA ASP A 136 5.41 4.44 14.52
C ASP A 136 5.99 5.72 13.96
N TYR A 137 6.06 6.75 14.80
CA TYR A 137 6.38 8.11 14.38
C TYR A 137 7.67 8.16 13.56
N GLY A 138 7.58 8.69 12.34
CA GLY A 138 8.72 8.86 11.44
C GLY A 138 9.27 7.56 10.85
N LYS A 139 8.59 6.42 11.04
CA LYS A 139 9.07 5.12 10.58
C LYS A 139 8.02 4.35 9.80
N ARG A 140 6.81 4.21 10.36
CA ARG A 140 5.80 3.31 9.79
C ARG A 140 4.39 3.81 10.05
N LEU A 141 3.52 3.65 9.07
CA LEU A 141 2.11 3.99 9.16
C LEU A 141 1.32 2.97 8.36
N ALA A 142 0.34 2.33 8.98
CA ALA A 142 -0.54 1.41 8.28
C ALA A 142 -2.00 1.70 8.61
N TRP A 143 -2.84 1.66 7.60
CA TRP A 143 -4.29 1.68 7.76
C TRP A 143 -4.92 0.65 6.84
N GLY A 144 -6.18 0.35 7.11
CA GLY A 144 -6.98 -0.49 6.24
C GLY A 144 -8.46 -0.28 6.49
N GLY A 145 -9.28 -0.82 5.61
CA GLY A 145 -10.71 -0.70 5.74
C GLY A 145 -11.46 -0.95 4.44
N PRO A 146 -12.80 -0.87 4.50
CA PRO A 146 -13.66 -1.16 3.37
C PRO A 146 -13.84 0.04 2.44
N ALA A 147 -14.00 -0.26 1.15
CA ALA A 147 -14.45 0.65 0.12
C ALA A 147 -15.26 -0.12 -0.93
N GLN A 148 -16.58 0.06 -0.98
CA GLN A 148 -17.44 -0.49 -2.05
C GLN A 148 -17.25 -2.01 -2.33
N GLY A 149 -17.07 -2.81 -1.27
CA GLY A 149 -16.85 -4.27 -1.39
C GLY A 149 -15.38 -4.68 -1.52
N ILE A 150 -14.46 -3.71 -1.61
CA ILE A 150 -13.00 -3.90 -1.51
C ILE A 150 -12.59 -3.78 -0.05
N THR A 151 -11.71 -4.67 0.42
CA THR A 151 -10.98 -4.50 1.68
C THR A 151 -9.52 -4.21 1.36
N ALA A 152 -9.03 -3.08 1.84
CA ALA A 152 -7.66 -2.63 1.62
C ALA A 152 -6.81 -2.70 2.90
N ILE A 153 -5.51 -2.98 2.73
CA ILE A 153 -4.46 -2.72 3.72
C ILE A 153 -3.38 -1.91 3.00
N HIS A 154 -3.07 -0.72 3.50
CA HIS A 154 -2.10 0.21 2.93
C HIS A 154 -1.04 0.52 3.98
N VAL A 155 0.22 0.25 3.64
CA VAL A 155 1.38 0.33 4.52
C VAL A 155 2.39 1.31 3.94
N TRP A 156 2.86 2.23 4.78
CA TRP A 156 3.90 3.20 4.48
C TRP A 156 5.09 2.98 5.40
N THR A 157 6.30 2.99 4.82
CA THR A 157 7.58 2.94 5.53
C THR A 157 8.42 4.14 5.13
N PHE A 158 9.03 4.79 6.12
CA PHE A 158 9.87 5.97 5.95
C PHE A 158 11.27 5.66 6.46
N THR A 159 12.23 5.58 5.55
CA THR A 159 13.62 5.26 5.88
C THR A 159 14.50 6.48 5.63
N PRO A 160 15.02 7.16 6.67
CA PRO A 160 15.96 8.25 6.50
C PRO A 160 17.22 7.79 5.77
N THR A 161 17.72 8.62 4.86
CA THR A 161 18.96 8.41 4.12
C THR A 161 19.86 9.65 4.25
N THR A 162 21.04 9.62 3.65
CA THR A 162 21.93 10.79 3.54
C THR A 162 21.30 11.94 2.75
N ASP A 163 20.48 11.61 1.75
CA ASP A 163 19.97 12.56 0.75
C ASP A 163 18.49 12.90 0.95
N GLY A 164 17.84 12.34 1.98
CA GLY A 164 16.44 12.59 2.28
C GLY A 164 15.76 11.41 2.97
N VAL A 165 14.59 11.02 2.48
CA VAL A 165 13.83 9.88 2.99
C VAL A 165 13.43 8.98 1.83
N LEU A 166 13.81 7.71 1.90
CA LEU A 166 13.23 6.68 1.04
C LEU A 166 11.85 6.34 1.61
N VAL A 167 10.81 6.74 0.88
CA VAL A 167 9.42 6.36 1.18
C VAL A 167 9.11 5.12 0.39
N HIS A 168 8.66 4.07 1.08
CA HIS A 168 8.13 2.86 0.49
C HIS A 168 6.65 2.75 0.86
N THR A 169 5.81 2.42 -0.11
CA THR A 169 4.40 2.16 0.13
C THR A 169 3.95 0.87 -0.54
N GLU A 170 3.05 0.15 0.11
CA GLU A 170 2.48 -1.10 -0.35
C GLU A 170 0.97 -1.10 -0.06
N GLU A 171 0.18 -1.60 -1.01
CA GLU A 171 -1.25 -1.75 -0.80
C GLU A 171 -1.74 -3.08 -1.38
N SER A 172 -2.62 -3.77 -0.63
CA SER A 172 -3.29 -5.01 -1.06
C SER A 172 -4.80 -4.84 -1.02
N TRP A 173 -5.48 -5.30 -2.07
CA TRP A 173 -6.94 -5.27 -2.19
C TRP A 173 -7.53 -6.67 -2.32
N THR A 174 -8.59 -6.95 -1.55
CA THR A 174 -9.38 -8.19 -1.62
C THR A 174 -10.87 -7.89 -1.75
N GLY A 175 -11.65 -8.88 -2.21
CA GLY A 175 -13.10 -8.79 -2.34
C GLY A 175 -13.62 -9.25 -3.70
N ASP A 176 -14.94 -9.46 -3.82
CA ASP A 176 -15.58 -9.93 -5.05
C ASP A 176 -15.34 -8.99 -6.25
N PRO A 177 -15.44 -7.65 -6.12
CA PRO A 177 -15.12 -6.74 -7.22
C PRO A 177 -13.66 -6.86 -7.67
N VAL A 178 -12.74 -7.08 -6.73
CA VAL A 178 -11.31 -7.26 -7.02
C VAL A 178 -11.08 -8.52 -7.83
N THR A 179 -11.71 -9.63 -7.44
CA THR A 179 -11.60 -10.90 -8.16
C THR A 179 -12.23 -10.82 -9.56
N ALA A 180 -13.36 -10.13 -9.70
CA ALA A 180 -14.06 -9.97 -10.98
C ALA A 180 -13.32 -9.06 -11.98
N HIS A 181 -12.55 -8.08 -11.50
CA HIS A 181 -11.94 -7.04 -12.32
C HIS A 181 -10.43 -6.84 -12.04
N GLN A 182 -9.73 -7.93 -11.70
CA GLN A 182 -8.36 -7.90 -11.19
C GLN A 182 -7.39 -7.07 -12.04
N ALA A 183 -7.32 -7.30 -13.37
CA ALA A 183 -6.38 -6.58 -14.23
C ALA A 183 -6.63 -5.06 -14.26
N THR A 184 -7.90 -4.65 -14.33
CA THR A 184 -8.29 -3.23 -14.33
C THR A 184 -7.96 -2.59 -12.99
N LEU A 185 -8.28 -3.24 -11.88
CA LEU A 185 -8.04 -2.72 -10.54
C LEU A 185 -6.55 -2.73 -10.17
N GLN A 186 -5.77 -3.68 -10.69
CA GLN A 186 -4.32 -3.68 -10.59
C GLN A 186 -3.73 -2.44 -11.27
N THR A 187 -4.11 -2.18 -12.52
CA THR A 187 -3.66 -0.96 -13.22
C THR A 187 -4.10 0.32 -12.52
N ALA A 188 -5.31 0.34 -11.95
CA ALA A 188 -5.78 1.48 -11.18
C ALA A 188 -4.93 1.72 -9.92
N LEU A 189 -4.66 0.66 -9.14
CA LEU A 189 -3.86 0.77 -7.93
C LEU A 189 -2.40 1.14 -8.22
N ASP A 190 -1.81 0.58 -9.29
CA ASP A 190 -0.46 0.92 -9.76
C ASP A 190 -0.32 2.41 -10.06
N ASN A 191 -1.27 2.97 -10.83
CA ASN A 191 -1.28 4.39 -11.16
C ASN A 191 -1.51 5.26 -9.92
N SER A 192 -2.43 4.85 -9.04
CA SER A 192 -2.78 5.60 -7.84
C SER A 192 -1.60 5.76 -6.89
N LEU A 193 -0.89 4.66 -6.57
CA LEU A 193 0.30 4.71 -5.70
C LEU A 193 1.44 5.48 -6.35
N HIS A 194 1.66 5.29 -7.66
CA HIS A 194 2.67 6.04 -8.39
C HIS A 194 2.44 7.55 -8.32
N ASN A 195 1.22 7.99 -8.60
CA ASN A 195 0.85 9.40 -8.52
C ASN A 195 0.98 9.91 -7.08
N TRP A 196 0.53 9.12 -6.10
CA TRP A 196 0.58 9.51 -4.69
C TRP A 196 2.00 9.82 -4.22
N VAL A 197 2.96 8.92 -4.48
CA VAL A 197 4.34 9.10 -4.02
C VAL A 197 5.04 10.26 -4.76
N ASN A 198 4.73 10.49 -6.04
CA ASN A 198 5.25 11.63 -6.80
C ASN A 198 4.67 12.97 -6.29
N ASN A 199 3.38 13.02 -6.00
CA ASN A 199 2.76 14.21 -5.42
C ASN A 199 3.32 14.51 -4.03
N LEU A 200 3.52 13.48 -3.20
CA LEU A 200 4.14 13.61 -1.87
C LEU A 200 5.56 14.15 -1.99
N LYS A 201 6.35 13.63 -2.94
CA LYS A 201 7.69 14.13 -3.25
C LYS A 201 7.66 15.60 -3.61
N HIS A 202 6.86 15.99 -4.61
CA HIS A 202 6.75 17.37 -5.05
C HIS A 202 6.34 18.31 -3.91
N GLN A 203 5.33 17.92 -3.14
CA GLN A 203 4.84 18.71 -2.02
C GLN A 203 5.90 18.89 -0.94
N ALA A 204 6.59 17.82 -0.55
CA ALA A 204 7.62 17.86 0.49
C ALA A 204 8.87 18.65 0.06
N GLU A 205 9.36 18.43 -1.16
CA GLU A 205 10.54 19.13 -1.68
C GLU A 205 10.27 20.63 -1.88
N SER A 206 9.02 21.03 -2.16
CA SER A 206 8.64 22.45 -2.25
C SER A 206 8.64 23.21 -0.91
N GLN A 207 8.73 22.49 0.21
CA GLN A 207 8.77 23.05 1.57
C GLN A 207 10.19 23.16 2.12
N VAL A 208 11.19 22.67 1.39
CA VAL A 208 12.60 22.77 1.81
C VAL A 208 13.04 24.23 1.77
N GLY A 209 13.55 24.74 2.90
CA GLY A 209 14.08 26.10 3.01
C GLY A 209 13.04 27.22 3.23
N LYS A 210 11.77 26.86 3.44
CA LYS A 210 10.71 27.77 3.94
C LYS A 210 10.61 27.67 5.46
#